data_AF-A0A0D6LS30-F1
#
_entry.id   AF-A0A0D6LS30-F1
#
_cell.length_a   1.000
_cell.length_b   1.000
_cell.length_c   1.000
_cell.angle_alpha   90.00
_cell.angle_beta   90.00
_cell.angle_gamma   90.00
#
_symmetry.space_group_name_H-M   'P 1'
#
loop_
_entity.id
_entity.type
_entity.pdbx_description
1 polymer ?
#
loop_
_entity_poly.entity_id
_entity_poly.type
_entity_poly.pdbx_seq_one_letter_code
_entity_poly.pdbx_strand_id
1 'polypeptide(L)'
;MPEKAEELKGKKLVDFVNHRQSSFVAEYSPNAMRYFPLNPVDEEDEDPSTEAPIMKANLYHNAEDSTTLPPLPERCSGGQALKAWNYAIREGVPTGGRYGTEGVCKPYYFHPCGRHANQTYYGECPLAHRTPQCFKACHPYYPVGYNEDKIFGKTAYQLPNDEKAIMREIMTNGPVAASMRLHADFAFYRRGVYINTGGRDRGGHAVKIIGWGTENGTPYWLIANSYNFDWGEKGYFRMIRGKNNCKIEEKVVAGTMNVEKYL
;
A
#
# COMPACT_ATOMS: atom_id res chain seq x y z
N MET A 1 -16.75 -6.78 2.54
CA MET A 1 -15.33 -7.03 2.89
C MET A 1 -15.21 -8.51 3.28
N PRO A 2 -14.14 -9.26 2.97
CA PRO A 2 -14.03 -10.61 3.52
C PRO A 2 -13.99 -10.48 5.05
N GLU A 3 -14.82 -11.27 5.70
CA GLU A 3 -15.29 -11.09 7.09
C GLU A 3 -14.20 -11.08 8.16
N LYS A 4 -12.93 -11.35 7.84
CA LYS A 4 -11.83 -11.46 8.83
C LYS A 4 -10.45 -11.08 8.30
N ALA A 5 -10.34 -10.02 7.51
CA ALA A 5 -9.00 -9.51 7.13
C ALA A 5 -8.19 -8.93 8.32
N GLU A 6 -8.84 -8.79 9.50
CA GLU A 6 -8.35 -8.28 10.79
C GLU A 6 -7.47 -9.30 11.53
N GLU A 7 -7.62 -10.59 11.21
CA GLU A 7 -6.93 -11.68 11.90
C GLU A 7 -5.67 -12.17 11.16
N LEU A 8 -5.38 -11.61 9.98
CA LEU A 8 -4.35 -12.14 9.10
C LEU A 8 -2.99 -11.48 9.41
N LYS A 9 -2.27 -12.05 10.38
CA LYS A 9 -0.87 -11.73 10.71
C LYS A 9 0.04 -12.91 10.38
N GLY A 10 1.34 -12.63 10.17
CA GLY A 10 2.36 -13.65 9.99
C GLY A 10 1.96 -14.71 8.96
N LYS A 11 1.86 -15.98 9.39
CA LYS A 11 1.50 -17.11 8.53
C LYS A 11 0.12 -16.95 7.90
N LYS A 12 -0.87 -16.41 8.61
CA LYS A 12 -2.23 -16.21 8.08
C LYS A 12 -2.28 -15.16 6.96
N LEU A 13 -1.47 -14.09 7.04
CA LEU A 13 -1.33 -13.11 5.96
C LEU A 13 -0.68 -13.75 4.74
N VAL A 14 0.40 -14.50 4.97
CA VAL A 14 1.10 -15.24 3.93
C VAL A 14 0.16 -16.23 3.24
N ASP A 15 -0.61 -17.00 4.00
CA ASP A 15 -1.59 -17.96 3.49
C ASP A 15 -2.69 -17.25 2.70
N PHE A 16 -3.19 -16.11 3.16
CA PHE A 16 -4.16 -15.30 2.41
C PHE A 16 -3.59 -14.76 1.09
N VAL A 17 -2.34 -14.28 1.10
CA VAL A 17 -1.64 -13.82 -0.11
C VAL A 17 -1.47 -14.99 -1.09
N ASN A 18 -1.00 -16.14 -0.63
CA ASN A 18 -0.83 -17.35 -1.44
C ASN A 18 -2.16 -17.94 -1.94
N HIS A 19 -3.25 -17.78 -1.19
CA HIS A 19 -4.57 -18.25 -1.60
C HIS A 19 -5.18 -17.41 -2.73
N ARG A 20 -4.83 -16.12 -2.80
CA ARG A 20 -5.35 -15.20 -3.83
C ARG A 20 -4.48 -15.07 -5.06
N GLN A 21 -3.22 -15.52 -5.03
CA GLN A 21 -2.36 -15.51 -6.21
C GLN A 21 -1.35 -16.67 -6.17
N SER A 22 -1.00 -17.17 -7.37
CA SER A 22 -0.09 -18.32 -7.57
C SER A 22 1.25 -17.97 -8.25
N SER A 23 1.55 -16.68 -8.43
CA SER A 23 2.75 -16.20 -9.15
C SER A 23 4.03 -16.22 -8.31
N PHE A 24 3.90 -16.17 -6.99
CA PHE A 24 5.00 -16.38 -6.06
C PHE A 24 4.45 -17.03 -4.79
N VAL A 25 5.27 -17.82 -4.12
CA VAL A 25 4.96 -18.34 -2.79
C VAL A 25 5.54 -17.35 -1.80
N ALA A 26 4.68 -16.58 -1.14
CA ALA A 26 5.08 -15.88 0.06
C ALA A 26 5.39 -16.95 1.12
N GLU A 27 6.54 -16.84 1.78
CA GLU A 27 6.90 -17.75 2.86
C GLU A 27 6.84 -17.03 4.19
N TYR A 28 6.13 -17.63 5.14
CA TYR A 28 6.20 -17.20 6.52
C TYR A 28 7.47 -17.81 7.13
N SER A 29 8.38 -16.95 7.57
CA SER A 29 9.60 -17.39 8.26
C SER A 29 9.49 -17.08 9.75
N PRO A 30 9.33 -18.08 10.62
CA PRO A 30 9.47 -17.90 12.08
C PRO A 30 10.88 -17.42 12.45
N ASN A 31 11.89 -17.75 11.63
CA ASN A 31 13.25 -17.24 11.78
C ASN A 31 13.36 -15.74 11.45
N ALA A 32 12.39 -15.14 10.76
CA ALA A 32 12.29 -13.67 10.65
C ALA A 32 12.23 -13.02 12.05
N MET A 33 11.54 -13.66 13.01
CA MET A 33 11.49 -13.22 14.42
C MET A 33 12.84 -13.38 15.14
N ARG A 34 13.70 -14.33 14.72
CA ARG A 34 15.05 -14.52 15.28
C ARG A 34 16.06 -13.44 14.86
N TYR A 35 15.78 -12.66 13.81
CA TYR A 35 16.62 -11.48 13.47
C TYR A 35 16.37 -10.29 14.42
N PHE A 36 15.45 -10.44 15.36
CA PHE A 36 15.10 -9.44 16.35
C PHE A 36 15.34 -10.03 17.75
N PRO A 37 16.55 -9.91 18.32
CA PRO A 37 16.67 -10.05 19.75
C PRO A 37 15.83 -8.93 20.37
N LEU A 38 14.74 -9.29 21.04
CA LEU A 38 14.22 -8.47 22.12
C LEU A 38 15.41 -8.32 23.09
N ASN A 39 15.88 -7.09 23.31
CA ASN A 39 16.88 -6.90 24.35
C ASN A 39 16.30 -7.39 25.68
N PRO A 40 17.14 -7.96 26.56
CA PRO A 40 16.69 -8.66 27.74
C PRO A 40 16.17 -7.64 28.74
N VAL A 41 14.87 -7.64 28.96
CA VAL A 41 14.29 -7.07 30.17
C VAL A 41 13.46 -8.18 30.77
N ASP A 42 13.69 -8.36 32.06
CA ASP A 42 13.47 -9.56 32.83
C ASP A 42 12.05 -10.13 32.73
N GLU A 43 11.97 -11.45 32.87
CA GLU A 43 10.74 -12.16 33.18
C GLU A 43 10.07 -11.50 34.38
N GLU A 44 8.89 -10.92 34.20
CA GLU A 44 7.82 -10.89 35.19
C GLU A 44 6.51 -10.40 34.53
N ASP A 45 5.58 -11.34 34.42
CA ASP A 45 4.12 -11.19 34.34
C ASP A 45 3.54 -9.85 33.81
N GLU A 46 3.26 -9.78 32.51
CA GLU A 46 2.16 -8.96 32.01
C GLU A 46 1.16 -9.81 31.20
N ASP A 47 -0.06 -9.80 31.73
CA ASP A 47 -1.32 -10.43 31.32
C ASP A 47 -1.60 -10.44 29.79
N PRO A 48 -1.96 -11.58 29.17
CA PRO A 48 -2.25 -11.69 27.73
C PRO A 48 -3.59 -11.05 27.29
N SER A 49 -4.22 -10.20 28.10
CA SER A 49 -5.57 -9.66 27.84
C SER A 49 -5.64 -8.34 27.06
N THR A 50 -4.52 -7.77 26.59
CA THR A 50 -4.54 -6.51 25.82
C THR A 50 -3.88 -6.61 24.44
N GLU A 51 -4.37 -7.51 23.60
CA GLU A 51 -4.03 -7.48 22.16
C GLU A 51 -4.79 -6.35 21.45
N ALA A 52 -4.08 -5.26 21.18
CA ALA A 52 -4.55 -4.19 20.30
C ALA A 52 -4.83 -4.73 18.88
N PRO A 53 -6.01 -4.43 18.30
CA PRO A 53 -6.39 -4.95 17.00
C PRO A 53 -5.77 -4.12 15.87
N ILE A 54 -5.31 -4.83 14.84
CA ILE A 54 -4.56 -4.26 13.71
C ILE A 54 -5.33 -4.58 12.43
N MET A 55 -5.98 -3.57 11.85
CA MET A 55 -6.36 -3.59 10.44
C MET A 55 -6.39 -2.18 9.88
N LYS A 56 -6.18 -2.11 8.55
CA LYS A 56 -6.50 -0.98 7.65
C LYS A 56 -5.47 0.16 7.80
N ALA A 57 -4.96 0.77 6.74
CA ALA A 57 -5.64 1.13 5.51
C ALA A 57 -4.80 0.90 4.25
N ASN A 58 -5.47 0.42 3.19
CA ASN A 58 -5.10 0.74 1.82
C ASN A 58 -5.30 2.25 1.59
N LEU A 59 -4.44 3.11 2.13
CA LEU A 59 -4.51 4.55 1.90
C LEU A 59 -4.23 4.93 0.43
N TYR A 60 -3.76 3.99 -0.38
CA TYR A 60 -3.66 4.15 -1.83
C TYR A 60 -5.00 4.08 -2.56
N HIS A 61 -6.08 3.58 -1.93
CA HIS A 61 -7.40 3.48 -2.59
C HIS A 61 -8.27 4.73 -2.40
N ASN A 62 -7.93 5.62 -1.46
CA ASN A 62 -8.67 6.85 -1.16
C ASN A 62 -7.87 8.10 -1.53
N ALA A 63 -7.15 8.08 -2.65
CA ALA A 63 -6.39 9.23 -3.15
C ALA A 63 -7.27 10.47 -3.44
N GLU A 64 -8.59 10.27 -3.53
CA GLU A 64 -9.56 11.31 -3.87
C GLU A 64 -9.97 12.17 -2.69
N ASP A 65 -9.97 11.63 -1.46
CA ASP A 65 -10.46 12.41 -0.33
C ASP A 65 -9.39 13.33 0.24
N SER A 66 -8.09 13.11 -0.02
CA SER A 66 -6.96 13.97 0.40
C SER A 66 -7.01 15.43 -0.12
N THR A 67 -8.10 15.80 -0.78
CA THR A 67 -8.33 16.97 -1.61
C THR A 67 -8.86 18.22 -0.89
N THR A 68 -8.96 18.28 0.45
CA THR A 68 -9.57 19.43 1.18
C THR A 68 -8.77 20.73 1.25
N LEU A 69 -7.59 20.81 0.65
CA LEU A 69 -6.89 22.09 0.45
C LEU A 69 -7.34 22.71 -0.89
N PRO A 70 -7.40 24.05 -1.03
CA PRO A 70 -8.04 24.77 -2.14
C PRO A 70 -7.67 24.21 -3.53
N PRO A 71 -8.51 24.43 -4.55
CA PRO A 71 -8.40 23.77 -5.86
C PRO A 71 -7.10 24.18 -6.55
N LEU A 72 -6.02 23.45 -6.27
CA LEU A 72 -4.80 23.53 -7.04
C LEU A 72 -4.89 22.50 -8.17
N PRO A 73 -4.57 22.89 -9.41
CA PRO A 73 -4.72 22.08 -10.62
C PRO A 73 -3.83 20.81 -10.70
N GLU A 74 -3.22 20.34 -9.60
CA GLU A 74 -2.00 19.52 -9.65
C GLU A 74 -2.06 18.12 -8.98
N ARG A 75 -3.17 17.65 -8.42
CA ARG A 75 -3.13 16.40 -7.62
C ARG A 75 -3.00 15.12 -8.43
N CYS A 76 -3.62 15.05 -9.61
CA CYS A 76 -3.28 14.03 -10.63
C CYS A 76 -1.89 14.28 -11.28
N SER A 77 -1.20 15.35 -10.92
CA SER A 77 0.17 15.69 -11.37
C SER A 77 1.24 15.34 -10.33
N GLY A 78 0.86 14.73 -9.20
CA GLY A 78 1.79 14.25 -8.19
C GLY A 78 1.36 14.57 -6.75
N GLY A 79 2.01 13.90 -5.79
CA GLY A 79 1.70 14.06 -4.36
C GLY A 79 2.80 13.50 -3.46
N GLN A 80 2.60 13.63 -2.14
CA GLN A 80 3.53 13.12 -1.12
C GLN A 80 2.81 12.15 -0.17
N ALA A 81 3.36 10.95 -0.01
CA ALA A 81 2.74 9.88 0.78
C ALA A 81 2.51 10.28 2.25
N LEU A 82 3.45 10.98 2.90
CA LEU A 82 3.29 11.43 4.28
C LEU A 82 2.12 12.42 4.44
N LYS A 83 1.89 13.30 3.45
CA LYS A 83 0.76 14.23 3.46
C LYS A 83 -0.58 13.50 3.35
N ALA A 84 -0.62 12.37 2.64
CA ALA A 84 -1.83 11.55 2.56
C ALA A 84 -2.17 10.90 3.91
N TRP A 85 -1.15 10.42 4.65
CA TRP A 85 -1.34 9.92 6.01
C TRP A 85 -1.79 11.04 6.97
N ASN A 86 -1.15 12.20 6.94
CA ASN A 86 -1.56 13.35 7.75
C ASN A 86 -2.97 13.83 7.44
N TYR A 87 -3.39 13.73 6.17
CA TYR A 87 -4.77 13.99 5.79
C TYR A 87 -5.73 13.01 6.47
N ALA A 88 -5.42 11.71 6.44
CA ALA A 88 -6.26 10.69 7.06
C ALA A 88 -6.40 10.91 8.58
N ILE A 89 -5.36 11.41 9.25
CA ILE A 89 -5.42 11.81 10.67
C ILE A 89 -6.36 12.99 10.87
N ARG A 90 -6.19 14.07 10.09
CA ARG A 90 -6.91 15.33 10.32
C ARG A 90 -8.38 15.27 9.89
N GLU A 91 -8.63 14.65 8.74
CA GLU A 91 -9.93 14.75 8.06
C GLU A 91 -10.66 13.42 7.99
N GLY A 92 -9.98 12.30 8.23
CA GLY A 92 -10.50 10.95 7.96
C GLY A 92 -10.61 10.66 6.46
N VAL A 93 -10.76 9.38 6.13
CA VAL A 93 -11.04 8.93 4.75
C VAL A 93 -12.26 8.02 4.76
N PRO A 94 -13.26 8.22 3.89
CA PRO A 94 -14.40 7.31 3.80
C PRO A 94 -13.96 5.95 3.23
N THR A 95 -14.81 4.94 3.32
CA THR A 95 -14.62 3.69 2.59
C THR A 95 -14.60 3.94 1.08
N GLY A 96 -13.74 3.18 0.41
CA GLY A 96 -13.57 3.26 -1.03
C GLY A 96 -13.09 1.94 -1.62
N GLY A 97 -13.14 1.87 -2.93
CA GLY A 97 -12.87 0.65 -3.69
C GLY A 97 -12.39 0.98 -5.10
N ARG A 98 -12.24 -0.06 -5.92
CA ARG A 98 -11.98 0.11 -7.35
C ARG A 98 -13.15 0.84 -8.02
N TYR A 99 -12.93 1.31 -9.24
CA TYR A 99 -13.99 1.84 -10.06
C TYR A 99 -15.19 0.88 -10.12
N GLY A 100 -16.39 1.41 -9.90
CA GLY A 100 -17.63 0.63 -9.89
C GLY A 100 -17.83 -0.31 -8.70
N THR A 101 -16.99 -0.22 -7.65
CA THR A 101 -17.21 -1.02 -6.44
C THR A 101 -18.50 -0.57 -5.74
N GLU A 102 -19.40 -1.51 -5.50
CA GLU A 102 -20.60 -1.30 -4.71
C GLU A 102 -20.32 -1.49 -3.21
N GLY A 103 -21.19 -0.92 -2.36
CA GLY A 103 -21.10 -1.08 -0.91
C GLY A 103 -19.94 -0.33 -0.25
N VAL A 104 -19.46 0.75 -0.88
CA VAL A 104 -18.44 1.66 -0.34
C VAL A 104 -18.86 3.11 -0.59
N CYS A 105 -18.52 4.05 0.28
CA CYS A 105 -18.95 5.45 0.13
C CYS A 105 -18.40 6.14 -1.13
N LYS A 106 -17.11 5.93 -1.42
CA LYS A 106 -16.37 6.57 -2.52
C LYS A 106 -15.60 5.54 -3.36
N PRO A 107 -16.24 4.86 -4.33
CA PRO A 107 -15.49 4.08 -5.30
C PRO A 107 -14.60 5.00 -6.14
N TYR A 108 -13.47 4.46 -6.63
CA TYR A 108 -12.54 5.22 -7.47
C TYR A 108 -13.25 5.83 -8.68
N TYR A 109 -13.01 7.11 -8.93
CA TYR A 109 -13.67 7.93 -9.93
C TYR A 109 -13.23 7.61 -11.35
N PHE A 110 -11.93 7.36 -11.54
CA PHE A 110 -11.39 7.12 -12.88
C PHE A 110 -11.68 5.70 -13.33
N HIS A 111 -12.24 5.60 -14.53
CA HIS A 111 -12.42 4.34 -15.22
C HIS A 111 -11.04 3.69 -15.47
N PRO A 112 -10.86 2.36 -15.26
CA PRO A 112 -9.64 1.68 -15.67
C PRO A 112 -9.37 1.88 -17.16
N CYS A 113 -8.10 1.91 -17.55
CA CYS A 113 -7.64 2.15 -18.92
C CYS A 113 -6.47 1.23 -19.25
N GLY A 114 -6.27 0.96 -20.53
CA GLY A 114 -5.27 0.03 -21.03
C GLY A 114 -5.84 -1.34 -21.35
N ARG A 115 -4.97 -2.20 -21.89
CA ARG A 115 -5.36 -3.52 -22.40
C ARG A 115 -5.15 -4.60 -21.34
N HIS A 116 -6.21 -4.85 -20.56
CA HIS A 116 -6.17 -5.81 -19.47
C HIS A 116 -6.68 -7.20 -19.85
N ALA A 117 -5.97 -8.24 -19.43
CA ALA A 117 -6.38 -9.62 -19.66
C ALA A 117 -7.68 -9.93 -18.91
N ASN A 118 -8.70 -10.47 -19.58
CA ASN A 118 -10.01 -10.81 -18.98
C ASN A 118 -10.82 -9.59 -18.46
N GLN A 119 -10.57 -8.38 -18.98
CA GLN A 119 -11.47 -7.24 -18.82
C GLN A 119 -11.83 -6.66 -20.18
N THR A 120 -12.99 -6.00 -20.25
CA THR A 120 -13.37 -5.20 -21.42
C THR A 120 -12.27 -4.17 -21.68
N TYR A 121 -11.84 -4.02 -22.93
CA TYR A 121 -10.88 -2.97 -23.30
C TYR A 121 -11.57 -1.60 -23.20
N TYR A 122 -11.03 -0.75 -22.34
CA TYR A 122 -11.61 0.56 -22.02
C TYR A 122 -10.90 1.73 -22.74
N GLY A 123 -10.06 1.44 -23.72
CA GLY A 123 -9.25 2.42 -24.44
C GLY A 123 -7.86 2.62 -23.85
N GLU A 124 -7.05 3.43 -24.52
CA GLU A 124 -5.70 3.78 -24.07
C GLU A 124 -5.73 4.70 -22.85
N CYS A 125 -4.74 4.56 -21.97
CA CYS A 125 -4.58 5.46 -20.84
C CYS A 125 -4.16 6.86 -21.29
N PRO A 126 -4.89 7.92 -20.91
CA PRO A 126 -4.45 9.27 -21.20
C PRO A 126 -3.21 9.62 -20.37
N LEU A 127 -2.37 10.51 -20.91
CA LEU A 127 -1.13 10.93 -20.26
C LEU A 127 -1.35 11.65 -18.92
N ALA A 128 -2.51 12.28 -18.76
CA ALA A 128 -2.91 12.94 -17.53
C ALA A 128 -4.43 13.04 -17.45
N HIS A 129 -4.93 13.08 -16.22
CA HIS A 129 -6.31 13.43 -15.91
C HIS A 129 -6.36 14.71 -15.10
N ARG A 130 -7.48 15.45 -15.21
CA ARG A 130 -7.80 16.51 -14.25
C ARG A 130 -8.26 15.86 -12.95
N THR A 131 -7.76 16.37 -11.83
CA THR A 131 -8.23 15.96 -10.50
C THR A 131 -9.74 16.21 -10.41
N PRO A 132 -10.56 15.22 -9.99
CA PRO A 132 -11.99 15.40 -9.81
C PRO A 132 -12.26 16.42 -8.69
N GLN A 133 -13.43 17.06 -8.73
CA GLN A 133 -13.85 17.92 -7.63
C GLN A 133 -14.15 17.09 -6.38
N CYS A 134 -13.77 17.63 -5.22
CA CYS A 134 -14.05 17.01 -3.93
C CYS A 134 -15.53 17.22 -3.56
N PHE A 135 -16.33 16.15 -3.65
CA PHE A 135 -17.71 16.15 -3.14
C PHE A 135 -17.76 15.42 -1.80
N LYS A 136 -18.12 16.12 -0.72
CA LYS A 136 -18.23 15.56 0.63
C LYS A 136 -19.55 14.83 0.88
N ALA A 137 -19.85 13.87 0.01
CA ALA A 137 -21.07 13.04 0.05
C ALA A 137 -20.76 11.65 -0.54
N CYS A 138 -21.30 10.60 0.06
CA CYS A 138 -21.21 9.25 -0.51
C CYS A 138 -22.04 9.15 -1.80
N HIS A 139 -21.82 8.12 -2.60
CA HIS A 139 -22.70 7.87 -3.74
C HIS A 139 -24.14 7.55 -3.25
N PRO A 140 -25.19 7.85 -4.05
CA PRO A 140 -26.58 7.88 -3.57
C PRO A 140 -27.14 6.57 -3.01
N TYR A 141 -26.55 5.43 -3.39
CA TYR A 141 -27.00 4.10 -2.98
C TYR A 141 -26.24 3.55 -1.76
N TYR A 142 -25.31 4.33 -1.20
CA TYR A 142 -24.58 3.93 0.00
C TYR A 142 -25.37 4.34 1.27
N PRO A 143 -25.63 3.41 2.22
CA PRO A 143 -26.57 3.66 3.32
C PRO A 143 -26.00 4.53 4.45
N VAL A 144 -24.68 4.74 4.51
CA VAL A 144 -24.02 5.48 5.60
C VAL A 144 -23.64 6.89 5.14
N GLY A 145 -23.78 7.89 6.02
CA GLY A 145 -23.42 9.27 5.72
C GLY A 145 -21.90 9.45 5.55
N TYR A 146 -21.48 10.40 4.71
CA TYR A 146 -20.05 10.64 4.41
C TYR A 146 -19.18 10.89 5.64
N ASN A 147 -19.67 11.66 6.63
CA ASN A 147 -18.91 11.91 7.85
C ASN A 147 -18.89 10.69 8.79
N GLU A 148 -19.94 9.86 8.78
CA GLU A 148 -20.06 8.69 9.64
C GLU A 148 -19.18 7.54 9.14
N ASP A 149 -18.98 7.47 7.82
CA ASP A 149 -18.18 6.45 7.13
C ASP A 149 -16.66 6.70 7.19
N LYS A 150 -16.24 7.86 7.72
CA LYS A 150 -14.82 8.22 7.79
C LYS A 150 -14.06 7.35 8.78
N ILE A 151 -12.92 6.84 8.30
CA ILE A 151 -11.90 6.14 9.06
C ILE A 151 -10.72 7.09 9.27
N PHE A 152 -10.35 7.33 10.52
CA PHE A 152 -9.31 8.31 10.87
C PHE A 152 -7.95 7.64 11.09
N GLY A 153 -6.89 8.34 10.73
CA GLY A 153 -5.52 7.98 11.11
C GLY A 153 -5.26 8.30 12.59
N LYS A 154 -4.41 7.51 13.24
CA LYS A 154 -3.90 7.76 14.59
C LYS A 154 -2.49 8.33 14.55
N THR A 155 -1.61 7.76 13.73
CA THR A 155 -0.21 8.20 13.61
C THR A 155 0.25 8.20 12.15
N ALA A 156 1.27 9.01 11.86
CA ALA A 156 1.94 9.09 10.57
C ALA A 156 3.41 9.41 10.79
N TYR A 157 4.30 8.63 10.19
CA TYR A 157 5.74 8.80 10.37
C TYR A 157 6.52 8.31 9.16
N GLN A 158 7.73 8.85 9.02
CA GLN A 158 8.71 8.37 8.05
C GLN A 158 9.68 7.42 8.76
N LEU A 159 9.96 6.28 8.14
CA LEU A 159 10.95 5.33 8.63
C LEU A 159 12.36 5.81 8.28
N PRO A 160 13.38 5.44 9.09
CA PRO A 160 14.76 5.66 8.69
C PRO A 160 15.08 4.88 7.42
N ASN A 161 16.07 5.36 6.66
CA ASN A 161 16.64 4.65 5.51
C ASN A 161 17.51 3.48 5.99
N ASP A 162 16.85 2.49 6.57
CA ASP A 162 17.45 1.28 7.13
C ASP A 162 16.58 0.09 6.75
N GLU A 163 17.19 -0.86 6.06
CA GLU A 163 16.53 -2.06 5.56
C GLU A 163 15.83 -2.83 6.68
N LYS A 164 16.50 -2.99 7.84
CA LYS A 164 15.96 -3.76 8.97
C LYS A 164 14.81 -3.02 9.64
N ALA A 165 14.83 -1.69 9.69
CA ALA A 165 13.73 -0.88 10.20
C ALA A 165 12.49 -1.02 9.32
N ILE A 166 12.64 -1.00 7.99
CA ILE A 166 11.53 -1.22 7.05
C ILE A 166 10.97 -2.65 7.21
N MET A 167 11.84 -3.66 7.30
CA MET A 167 11.42 -5.04 7.56
C MET A 167 10.65 -5.17 8.89
N ARG A 168 11.17 -4.56 9.95
CA ARG A 168 10.54 -4.57 11.28
C ARG A 168 9.15 -3.94 11.21
N GLU A 169 9.03 -2.78 10.58
CA GLU A 169 7.75 -2.10 10.43
C GLU A 169 6.72 -2.99 9.72
N ILE A 170 7.11 -3.61 8.61
CA ILE A 170 6.22 -4.48 7.85
C ILE A 170 5.75 -5.69 8.66
N MET A 171 6.63 -6.26 9.50
CA MET A 171 6.26 -7.40 10.36
C MET A 171 5.35 -7.00 11.51
N THR A 172 5.63 -5.86 12.13
CA THR A 172 4.90 -5.42 13.33
C THR A 172 3.56 -4.80 12.97
N ASN A 173 3.54 -3.90 11.98
CA ASN A 173 2.41 -3.02 11.68
C ASN A 173 1.82 -3.23 10.28
N GLY A 174 2.46 -4.03 9.43
CA GLY A 174 1.98 -4.34 8.08
C GLY A 174 2.55 -3.43 6.99
N PRO A 175 1.98 -3.47 5.77
CA PRO A 175 2.57 -2.82 4.60
C PRO A 175 2.88 -1.33 4.74
N VAL A 176 3.95 -0.90 4.08
CA VAL A 176 4.42 0.49 4.10
C VAL A 176 4.35 1.15 2.72
N ALA A 177 4.22 2.47 2.70
CA ALA A 177 4.24 3.27 1.48
C ALA A 177 5.67 3.73 1.20
N ALA A 178 6.18 3.49 -0.01
CA ALA A 178 7.52 3.88 -0.41
C ALA A 178 7.48 4.75 -1.67
N SER A 179 8.45 5.65 -1.81
CA SER A 179 8.68 6.39 -3.05
C SER A 179 9.96 5.90 -3.72
N MET A 180 9.93 5.74 -5.03
CA MET A 180 11.08 5.37 -5.85
C MET A 180 11.22 6.26 -7.08
N ARG A 181 12.40 6.24 -7.70
CA ARG A 181 12.65 6.83 -9.03
C ARG A 181 12.38 5.79 -10.11
N LEU A 182 11.51 6.13 -11.05
CA LEU A 182 11.28 5.31 -12.24
C LEU A 182 12.33 5.61 -13.29
N HIS A 183 12.76 4.56 -13.97
CA HIS A 183 13.61 4.63 -15.15
C HIS A 183 12.87 3.99 -16.33
N ALA A 184 13.31 4.30 -17.55
CA ALA A 184 12.62 3.87 -18.76
C ALA A 184 12.54 2.33 -18.90
N ASP A 185 13.51 1.60 -18.36
CA ASP A 185 13.55 0.14 -18.36
C ASP A 185 12.43 -0.50 -17.50
N PHE A 186 12.00 0.16 -16.42
CA PHE A 186 10.94 -0.34 -15.53
C PHE A 186 9.60 -0.62 -16.25
N ALA A 187 9.28 0.15 -17.31
CA ALA A 187 8.07 -0.08 -18.11
C ALA A 187 8.05 -1.48 -18.78
N PHE A 188 9.22 -2.07 -19.00
CA PHE A 188 9.40 -3.39 -19.60
C PHE A 188 9.49 -4.52 -18.57
N TYR A 189 9.36 -4.23 -17.27
CA TYR A 189 9.34 -5.26 -16.24
C TYR A 189 8.23 -6.29 -16.53
N ARG A 190 8.58 -7.57 -16.40
CA ARG A 190 7.63 -8.70 -16.56
C ARG A 190 7.72 -9.69 -15.39
N ARG A 191 8.93 -10.01 -14.92
CA ARG A 191 9.19 -10.96 -13.83
C ARG A 191 10.62 -10.85 -13.30
N GLY A 192 10.86 -11.45 -12.13
CA GLY A 192 12.18 -11.57 -11.51
C GLY A 192 12.52 -10.39 -10.58
N VAL A 193 13.75 -10.34 -10.06
CA VAL A 193 14.18 -9.24 -9.20
C VAL A 193 14.67 -8.07 -10.05
N TYR A 194 13.89 -6.98 -10.08
CA TYR A 194 14.26 -5.75 -10.78
C TYR A 194 15.47 -5.08 -10.14
N ILE A 195 16.45 -4.80 -11.00
CA ILE A 195 17.59 -3.93 -10.75
C ILE A 195 17.60 -2.92 -11.89
N ASN A 196 17.77 -1.64 -11.59
CA ASN A 196 17.86 -0.65 -12.64
C ASN A 196 19.13 -0.88 -13.45
N THR A 197 18.97 -1.05 -14.77
CA THR A 197 20.09 -1.27 -15.70
C THR A 197 20.44 -0.03 -16.52
N GLY A 198 19.66 1.04 -16.37
CA GLY A 198 19.88 2.33 -16.99
C GLY A 198 18.63 2.90 -17.65
N GLY A 199 18.83 3.97 -18.42
CA GLY A 199 17.75 4.65 -19.13
C GLY A 199 17.30 5.94 -18.46
N ARG A 200 16.55 6.74 -19.23
CA ARG A 200 16.13 8.08 -18.84
C ARG A 200 15.27 8.02 -17.58
N ASP A 201 15.58 8.90 -16.63
CA ASP A 201 14.76 9.15 -15.45
C ASP A 201 13.35 9.61 -15.87
N ARG A 202 12.33 8.94 -15.33
CA ARG A 202 10.91 9.16 -15.63
C ARG A 202 10.14 9.81 -14.47
N GLY A 203 10.81 10.16 -13.38
CA GLY A 203 10.19 10.83 -12.24
C GLY A 203 10.02 9.93 -11.01
N GLY A 204 9.26 10.44 -10.04
CA GLY A 204 8.95 9.71 -8.80
C GLY A 204 7.70 8.85 -8.96
N HIS A 205 7.68 7.70 -8.29
CA HIS A 205 6.53 6.81 -8.22
C HIS A 205 6.35 6.29 -6.80
N ALA A 206 5.10 6.25 -6.34
CA ALA A 206 4.74 5.78 -5.02
C ALA A 206 4.19 4.36 -5.11
N VAL A 207 4.69 3.46 -4.28
CA VAL A 207 4.39 2.03 -4.29
C VAL A 207 4.16 1.50 -2.88
N LYS A 208 3.59 0.29 -2.76
CA LYS A 208 3.34 -0.32 -1.46
C LYS A 208 4.22 -1.55 -1.28
N ILE A 209 5.16 -1.49 -0.33
CA ILE A 209 5.98 -2.63 0.05
C ILE A 209 5.17 -3.50 1.01
N ILE A 210 4.97 -4.76 0.66
CA ILE A 210 4.11 -5.69 1.40
C ILE A 210 4.89 -6.85 2.04
N GLY A 211 6.19 -6.95 1.76
CA GLY A 211 7.03 -8.03 2.26
C GLY A 211 8.39 -8.04 1.59
N TRP A 212 9.15 -9.10 1.82
CA TRP A 212 10.47 -9.32 1.25
C TRP A 212 10.74 -10.81 1.11
N GLY A 213 11.82 -11.16 0.41
CA GLY A 213 12.30 -12.52 0.32
C GLY A 213 13.71 -12.59 -0.24
N THR A 214 14.11 -13.79 -0.63
CA THR A 214 15.37 -14.07 -1.33
C THR A 214 15.07 -15.04 -2.46
N GLU A 215 15.57 -14.75 -3.67
CA GLU A 215 15.48 -15.65 -4.83
C GLU A 215 16.90 -15.90 -5.35
N ASN A 216 17.34 -17.16 -5.40
CA ASN A 216 18.68 -17.54 -5.87
C ASN A 216 19.81 -16.72 -5.23
N GLY A 217 19.73 -16.49 -3.92
CA GLY A 217 20.70 -15.67 -3.17
C GLY A 217 20.53 -14.16 -3.31
N THR A 218 19.60 -13.68 -4.13
CA THR A 218 19.33 -12.24 -4.32
C THR A 218 18.19 -11.79 -3.40
N PRO A 219 18.45 -10.90 -2.41
CA PRO A 219 17.41 -10.35 -1.56
C PRO A 219 16.52 -9.37 -2.33
N TYR A 220 15.20 -9.43 -2.09
CA TYR A 220 14.24 -8.54 -2.74
C TYR A 220 13.17 -8.00 -1.78
N TRP A 221 12.60 -6.85 -2.14
CA TRP A 221 11.32 -6.32 -1.66
C TRP A 221 10.19 -6.84 -2.55
N LEU A 222 9.10 -7.28 -1.94
CA LEU A 222 7.85 -7.61 -2.64
C LEU A 222 6.93 -6.39 -2.63
N ILE A 223 6.58 -5.89 -3.81
CA ILE A 223 5.96 -4.59 -3.97
C ILE A 223 4.69 -4.71 -4.82
N ALA A 224 3.59 -4.15 -4.30
CA ALA A 224 2.35 -3.99 -5.04
C ALA A 224 2.39 -2.67 -5.84
N ASN A 225 2.17 -2.76 -7.15
CA ASN A 225 2.06 -1.60 -8.03
C ASN A 225 0.58 -1.18 -8.18
N SER A 226 0.35 -0.04 -8.82
CA SER A 226 -0.98 0.53 -9.12
C SER A 226 -1.33 0.49 -10.62
N TYR A 227 -0.58 -0.24 -11.44
CA TYR A 227 -0.78 -0.36 -12.90
C TYR A 227 -1.63 -1.57 -13.30
N ASN A 228 -2.66 -1.86 -12.49
CA ASN A 228 -3.57 -2.99 -12.66
C ASN A 228 -2.88 -4.37 -12.57
N PHE A 229 -3.65 -5.46 -12.61
CA PHE A 229 -3.15 -6.82 -12.35
C PHE A 229 -2.49 -7.46 -13.57
N ASP A 230 -2.65 -6.95 -14.77
CA ASP A 230 -2.04 -7.49 -16.00
C ASP A 230 -0.60 -7.03 -16.19
N TRP A 231 -0.16 -6.01 -15.44
CA TRP A 231 1.21 -5.53 -15.45
C TRP A 231 2.12 -6.40 -14.56
N GLY A 232 3.35 -6.67 -15.01
CA GLY A 232 4.36 -7.37 -14.22
C GLY A 232 3.92 -8.75 -13.74
N GLU A 233 4.13 -9.04 -12.47
CA GLU A 233 3.82 -10.33 -11.84
C GLU A 233 2.44 -10.28 -11.18
N LYS A 234 1.39 -10.15 -12.00
CA LYS A 234 -0.01 -9.99 -11.56
C LYS A 234 -0.29 -8.67 -10.80
N GLY A 235 0.31 -7.57 -11.24
CA GLY A 235 0.25 -6.26 -10.59
C GLY A 235 1.31 -6.03 -9.51
N TYR A 236 2.19 -7.02 -9.32
CA TYR A 236 3.31 -6.95 -8.38
C TYR A 236 4.63 -6.90 -9.13
N PHE A 237 5.67 -6.50 -8.41
CA PHE A 237 7.04 -6.66 -8.84
C PHE A 237 7.94 -6.91 -7.64
N ARG A 238 9.13 -7.43 -7.94
CA ARG A 238 10.20 -7.62 -6.96
C ARG A 238 11.34 -6.68 -7.30
N MET A 239 11.93 -6.04 -6.30
CA MET A 239 13.07 -5.13 -6.47
C MET A 239 14.20 -5.51 -5.54
N ILE A 240 15.44 -5.37 -5.98
CA ILE A 240 16.60 -5.65 -5.12
C ILE A 240 16.53 -4.85 -3.81
N ARG A 241 16.76 -5.55 -2.69
CA ARG A 241 16.69 -5.02 -1.32
C ARG A 241 18.10 -4.79 -0.76
N GLY A 242 18.25 -3.79 0.10
CA GLY A 242 19.48 -3.50 0.84
C GLY A 242 20.53 -2.76 0.01
N LYS A 243 20.12 -2.24 -1.15
CA LYS A 243 20.97 -1.47 -2.07
C LYS A 243 20.41 -0.07 -2.34
N ASN A 244 19.26 0.26 -1.75
CA ASN A 244 18.53 1.49 -2.02
C ASN A 244 18.37 1.76 -3.54
N ASN A 245 18.19 0.70 -4.33
CA ASN A 245 18.04 0.80 -5.77
C ASN A 245 16.82 1.67 -6.10
N CYS A 246 16.95 2.58 -7.07
CA CYS A 246 15.90 3.55 -7.37
C CYS A 246 15.43 4.38 -6.17
N LYS A 247 16.24 4.52 -5.11
CA LYS A 247 15.92 5.27 -3.89
C LYS A 247 14.72 4.74 -3.10
N ILE A 248 14.35 3.47 -3.30
CA ILE A 248 13.14 2.87 -2.72
C ILE A 248 13.14 2.85 -1.17
N GLU A 249 14.32 2.85 -0.55
CA GLU A 249 14.48 2.78 0.92
C GLU A 249 14.57 4.18 1.57
N GLU A 250 14.77 5.26 0.81
CA GLU A 250 14.97 6.62 1.35
C GLU A 250 13.69 7.28 1.89
N LYS A 251 12.54 7.01 1.25
CA LYS A 251 11.28 7.70 1.52
C LYS A 251 10.17 6.69 1.77
N VAL A 252 10.32 5.95 2.86
CA VAL A 252 9.33 4.99 3.34
C VAL A 252 8.53 5.61 4.48
N VAL A 253 7.20 5.59 4.37
CA VAL A 253 6.29 6.15 5.36
C VAL A 253 5.25 5.12 5.77
N ALA A 254 4.86 5.18 7.02
CA ALA A 254 3.87 4.32 7.63
C ALA A 254 3.00 5.13 8.60
N GLY A 255 2.01 4.47 9.17
CA GLY A 255 1.07 5.06 10.09
C GLY A 255 0.07 4.03 10.58
N THR A 256 -0.59 4.33 11.68
CA THR A 256 -1.65 3.49 12.24
C THR A 256 -2.99 4.19 12.08
N MET A 257 -4.07 3.40 11.96
CA MET A 257 -5.44 3.91 11.88
C MET A 257 -6.13 3.81 13.24
N ASN A 258 -7.05 4.72 13.52
CA ASN A 258 -7.96 4.61 14.65
C ASN A 258 -9.13 3.71 14.26
N VAL A 259 -9.08 2.46 14.72
CA VAL A 259 -10.10 1.44 14.43
C VAL A 259 -11.00 1.15 15.62
N GLU A 260 -10.90 1.91 16.72
CA GLU A 260 -11.67 1.66 17.95
C GLU A 260 -13.19 1.71 17.75
N LYS A 261 -13.67 2.42 16.71
CA LYS A 261 -15.09 2.46 16.32
C LYS A 261 -15.60 1.16 15.69
N TYR A 262 -14.71 0.24 15.31
CA TYR A 262 -15.02 -0.98 14.56
C TYR A 262 -14.72 -2.27 15.33
N LEU A 263 -14.42 -2.16 16.63
CA LEU A 263 -14.21 -3.25 17.57
C LEU A 263 -15.42 -3.38 18.48
#